data_AF-A0A2M8N659-F1
#
_entry.id   AF-A0A2M8N659-F1
#
_cell.length_a   1.000
_cell.length_b   1.000
_cell.length_c   1.000
_cell.angle_alpha   90.00
_cell.angle_beta   90.00
_cell.angle_gamma   90.00
#
_symmetry.space_group_name_H-M   'P 1'
#
loop_
_entity.id
_entity.type
_entity.pdbx_description
1 polymer ?
#
loop_
_entity_poly.entity_id
_entity_poly.type
_entity_poly.pdbx_seq_one_letter_code
_entity_poly.pdbx_strand_id
1 'polypeptide(L)'
;MTGFTIKQSFIVFGLGLGVLVFVVWLRRGGLQADNKRILRLIALVIGYAMMLGIPFMARGVITSGYIAYPQTFGRFDVDWAEPLELVKERQEMLATNTRLRYGDPEEVLGSWNWLIPWFQSNVKQLFPFTVPIGLTIVMLFLYLLGQLRSRNDKQDRLIGLWVLIPMLLMVLIWFLSAPNIKYIQYVLWIQASVMTMLAMLAWYQIAWQWRIYAVFGVMGLGLLYVGYLILSLQAYPLPPGPDNGFYVRPMPPIKVMITQSGDEIHTPDSHIRQCWNIPLPCTPVPHTRIFYRVPGDIRHGFGLSPKDTQ
;
A
#
# COMPACT_ATOMS: atom_id res chain seq x y z
N MET A 1 8.54 2.80 3.42
CA MET A 1 8.43 2.32 2.02
C MET A 1 7.03 1.80 1.65
N THR A 2 6.19 1.37 2.59
CA THR A 2 4.77 1.06 2.35
C THR A 2 3.99 2.16 1.66
N GLY A 3 4.33 3.43 1.93
CA GLY A 3 3.70 4.57 1.29
C GLY A 3 3.81 4.60 -0.24
N PHE A 4 4.82 4.02 -0.89
CA PHE A 4 5.02 4.20 -2.34
C PHE A 4 4.00 3.44 -3.21
N THR A 5 3.90 2.13 -3.06
CA THR A 5 2.92 1.32 -3.81
C THR A 5 1.49 1.72 -3.46
N ILE A 6 1.28 2.11 -2.19
CA ILE A 6 0.05 2.76 -1.73
C ILE A 6 -0.25 4.00 -2.60
N LYS A 7 0.66 4.97 -2.71
CA LYS A 7 0.45 6.22 -3.48
C LYS A 7 -0.04 5.98 -4.91
N GLN A 8 0.66 5.16 -5.67
CA GLN A 8 0.34 4.95 -7.09
C GLN A 8 -0.99 4.21 -7.25
N SER A 9 -1.21 3.16 -6.46
CA SER A 9 -2.46 2.40 -6.50
C SER A 9 -3.66 3.26 -6.05
N PHE A 10 -3.48 4.17 -5.09
CA PHE A 10 -4.54 5.11 -4.66
C PHE A 10 -4.90 6.13 -5.73
N ILE A 11 -3.93 6.63 -6.52
CA ILE A 11 -4.22 7.54 -7.64
C ILE A 11 -5.07 6.81 -8.68
N VAL A 12 -4.66 5.60 -9.07
CA VAL A 12 -5.40 4.77 -10.03
C VAL A 12 -6.81 4.48 -9.54
N PHE A 13 -6.94 4.04 -8.28
CA PHE A 13 -8.24 3.77 -7.67
C PHE A 13 -9.12 5.02 -7.61
N GLY A 14 -8.55 6.16 -7.18
CA GLY A 14 -9.25 7.43 -7.11
C GLY A 14 -9.73 7.93 -8.48
N LEU A 15 -8.89 7.82 -9.51
CA LEU A 15 -9.25 8.14 -10.89
C LEU A 15 -10.34 7.20 -11.41
N GLY A 16 -10.20 5.89 -11.20
CA GLY A 16 -11.20 4.90 -11.59
C GLY A 16 -12.56 5.15 -10.92
N LEU A 17 -12.56 5.47 -9.62
CA LEU A 17 -13.76 5.82 -8.89
C LEU A 17 -14.35 7.15 -9.38
N GLY A 18 -13.51 8.15 -9.65
CA GLY A 18 -13.93 9.44 -10.21
C GLY A 18 -14.62 9.29 -11.56
N VAL A 19 -14.03 8.49 -12.46
CA VAL A 19 -14.63 8.16 -13.77
C VAL A 19 -15.95 7.41 -13.59
N LEU A 20 -16.02 6.42 -12.70
CA LEU A 20 -17.25 5.68 -12.43
C LEU A 20 -18.36 6.61 -11.94
N VAL A 21 -18.07 7.45 -10.94
CA VAL A 21 -19.01 8.43 -10.38
C VAL A 21 -19.46 9.41 -11.47
N PHE A 22 -18.54 9.89 -12.29
CA PHE A 22 -18.84 10.79 -13.41
C PHE A 22 -19.77 10.14 -14.44
N VAL A 23 -19.52 8.88 -14.82
CA VAL A 23 -20.37 8.14 -15.75
C VAL A 23 -21.77 7.88 -15.17
N VAL A 24 -21.86 7.49 -13.90
CA VAL A 24 -23.14 7.31 -13.19
C VAL A 24 -23.89 8.64 -13.12
N TRP A 25 -23.20 9.74 -12.83
CA TRP A 25 -23.76 11.08 -12.80
C TRP A 25 -24.30 11.52 -14.17
N LEU A 26 -23.54 11.32 -15.25
CA LEU A 26 -23.99 11.58 -16.62
C LEU A 26 -25.24 10.78 -16.97
N ARG A 27 -25.26 9.48 -16.65
CA ARG A 27 -26.42 8.61 -16.91
C ARG A 27 -27.67 9.01 -16.16
N ARG A 28 -27.54 9.63 -14.98
CA ARG A 28 -28.67 10.09 -14.15
C ARG A 28 -29.15 11.50 -14.52
N GLY A 29 -28.81 12.00 -15.71
CA GLY A 29 -29.22 13.33 -16.15
C GLY A 29 -28.41 14.45 -15.52
N GLY A 30 -27.17 14.18 -15.09
CA GLY A 30 -26.29 15.16 -14.47
C GLY A 30 -26.08 16.44 -15.31
N LEU A 31 -26.17 16.35 -16.63
CA LEU A 31 -26.11 17.50 -17.54
C LEU A 31 -27.24 18.53 -17.33
N GLN A 32 -28.34 18.14 -16.67
CA GLN A 32 -29.43 19.03 -16.29
C GLN A 32 -29.24 19.65 -14.90
N ALA A 33 -28.20 19.26 -14.16
CA ALA A 33 -27.93 19.79 -12.83
C ALA A 33 -27.38 21.21 -12.89
N ASP A 34 -27.68 22.01 -11.86
CA ASP A 34 -27.20 23.40 -11.74
C ASP A 34 -25.65 23.46 -11.78
N ASN A 35 -25.13 24.14 -12.80
CA ASN A 35 -23.70 24.38 -13.01
C ASN A 35 -22.99 24.90 -11.76
N LYS A 36 -23.66 25.72 -10.93
CA LYS A 36 -23.09 26.27 -9.69
C LYS A 36 -22.81 25.17 -8.66
N ARG A 37 -23.68 24.18 -8.56
CA ARG A 37 -23.51 23.05 -7.63
C ARG A 37 -22.37 22.14 -8.06
N ILE A 38 -22.25 21.87 -9.36
CA ILE A 38 -21.16 21.06 -9.92
C ILE A 38 -19.81 21.75 -9.68
N LEU A 39 -19.70 23.04 -9.99
CA LEU A 39 -18.48 23.82 -9.79
C LEU A 39 -18.06 23.81 -8.31
N ARG A 40 -19.03 23.97 -7.38
CA ARG A 40 -18.77 23.89 -5.94
C ARG A 40 -18.24 22.51 -5.52
N LEU A 41 -18.81 21.42 -6.03
CA LEU A 41 -18.34 20.06 -5.72
C LEU A 41 -16.94 19.80 -6.26
N ILE A 42 -16.66 20.22 -7.51
CA ILE A 42 -15.32 20.13 -8.10
C ILE A 42 -14.32 20.93 -7.27
N ALA A 43 -14.65 22.17 -6.90
CA ALA A 43 -13.80 23.01 -6.06
C ALA A 43 -13.54 22.37 -4.68
N LEU A 44 -14.53 21.73 -4.07
CA LEU A 44 -14.35 21.01 -2.80
C LEU A 44 -13.46 19.78 -2.96
N VAL A 45 -13.64 18.99 -4.02
CA VAL A 45 -12.81 17.82 -4.31
C VAL A 45 -11.36 18.23 -4.57
N ILE A 46 -11.14 19.25 -5.40
CA ILE A 46 -9.80 19.81 -5.68
C ILE A 46 -9.20 20.38 -4.39
N GLY A 47 -9.96 21.17 -3.63
CA GLY A 47 -9.50 21.75 -2.36
C GLY A 47 -9.06 20.68 -1.37
N TYR A 48 -9.83 19.60 -1.21
CA TYR A 48 -9.48 18.48 -0.35
C TYR A 48 -8.26 17.70 -0.88
N ALA A 49 -8.20 17.46 -2.18
CA ALA A 49 -7.06 16.81 -2.82
C ALA A 49 -5.77 17.62 -2.66
N MET A 50 -5.82 18.95 -2.78
CA MET A 50 -4.69 19.84 -2.56
C MET A 50 -4.28 19.88 -1.09
N MET A 51 -5.24 19.99 -0.17
CA MET A 51 -4.99 20.01 1.27
C MET A 51 -4.26 18.75 1.74
N LEU A 52 -4.60 17.58 1.21
CA LEU A 52 -3.91 16.32 1.55
C LEU A 52 -2.64 16.08 0.71
N GLY A 53 -2.68 16.45 -0.57
CA GLY A 53 -1.61 16.17 -1.53
C GLY A 53 -0.37 17.03 -1.32
N ILE A 54 -0.54 18.33 -1.07
CA ILE A 54 0.58 19.27 -0.99
C ILE A 54 1.52 18.95 0.19
N PRO A 55 1.06 18.80 1.45
CA PRO A 55 1.95 18.48 2.57
C PRO A 55 2.73 17.19 2.35
N PHE A 56 2.12 16.24 1.64
CA PHE A 56 2.70 14.96 1.35
C PHE A 56 3.76 15.01 0.24
N MET A 57 3.53 15.81 -0.81
CA MET A 57 4.53 16.10 -1.84
C MET A 57 5.70 16.90 -1.27
N ALA A 58 5.40 17.93 -0.46
CA ALA A 58 6.39 18.74 0.23
C ALA A 58 7.29 17.90 1.13
N ARG A 59 6.70 16.98 1.92
CA ARG A 59 7.47 16.00 2.70
C ARG A 59 8.41 15.18 1.82
N GLY A 60 7.96 14.74 0.65
CA GLY A 60 8.80 14.01 -0.30
C GLY A 60 10.06 14.82 -0.68
N VAL A 61 9.87 16.06 -1.12
CA VAL A 61 10.96 16.97 -1.51
C VAL A 61 11.90 17.25 -0.33
N ILE A 62 11.37 17.54 0.86
CA ILE A 62 12.17 17.80 2.06
C ILE A 62 13.02 16.58 2.44
N THR A 63 12.46 15.37 2.36
CA THR A 63 13.17 14.16 2.82
C THR A 63 14.13 13.54 1.80
N SER A 64 13.91 13.78 0.50
CA SER A 64 14.62 13.04 -0.56
C SER A 64 15.00 13.87 -1.78
N GLY A 65 14.47 15.09 -1.91
CA GLY A 65 14.56 15.88 -3.14
C GLY A 65 13.57 15.48 -4.23
N TYR A 66 12.66 14.51 -4.00
CA TYR A 66 11.68 14.07 -5.00
C TYR A 66 10.23 14.22 -4.51
N ILE A 67 9.33 14.67 -5.40
CA ILE A 67 7.88 14.76 -5.12
C ILE A 67 7.30 13.40 -4.69
N ALA A 68 7.68 12.34 -5.40
CA ALA A 68 7.06 11.03 -5.31
C ALA A 68 8.07 9.91 -5.06
N TYR A 69 9.07 10.15 -4.21
CA TYR A 69 10.10 9.16 -3.87
C TYR A 69 9.53 7.74 -3.58
N PRO A 70 10.12 6.67 -4.13
CA PRO A 70 11.35 6.59 -4.93
C PRO A 70 11.15 6.78 -6.44
N GLN A 71 10.12 7.52 -6.91
CA GLN A 71 10.01 7.83 -8.34
C GLN A 71 11.12 8.77 -8.79
N THR A 72 11.66 8.52 -9.99
CA THR A 72 12.71 9.32 -10.61
C THR A 72 12.20 10.65 -11.16
N PHE A 73 10.88 10.79 -11.35
CA PHE A 73 10.27 12.04 -11.81
C PHE A 73 10.09 13.05 -10.66
N GLY A 74 10.14 14.34 -11.00
CA GLY A 74 9.90 15.42 -10.03
C GLY A 74 11.05 15.61 -9.03
N ARG A 75 12.30 15.44 -9.50
CA ARG A 75 13.50 15.80 -8.73
C ARG A 75 13.65 17.32 -8.68
N PHE A 76 13.92 17.84 -7.49
CA PHE A 76 14.34 19.22 -7.28
C PHE A 76 15.86 19.31 -7.22
N ASP A 77 16.41 20.42 -7.70
CA ASP A 77 17.83 20.73 -7.62
C ASP A 77 18.17 21.26 -6.22
N VAL A 78 18.28 20.33 -5.27
CA VAL A 78 18.64 20.59 -3.87
C VAL A 78 19.83 19.72 -3.50
N ASP A 79 20.70 20.23 -2.63
CA ASP A 79 21.96 19.59 -2.24
C ASP A 79 21.78 18.28 -1.46
N TRP A 80 20.59 18.06 -0.87
CA TRP A 80 20.21 16.81 -0.21
C TRP A 80 19.46 15.82 -1.11
N ALA A 81 19.27 16.13 -2.40
CA ALA A 81 18.54 15.24 -3.30
C ALA A 81 19.30 13.92 -3.49
N GLU A 82 18.62 12.79 -3.30
CA GLU A 82 19.25 11.48 -3.50
C GLU A 82 19.66 11.33 -4.99
N PRO A 83 20.92 10.92 -5.28
CA PRO A 83 21.39 10.72 -6.65
C PRO A 83 20.49 9.75 -7.44
N LEU A 84 20.30 10.04 -8.73
CA LEU A 84 19.36 9.30 -9.58
C LEU A 84 19.71 7.80 -9.66
N GLU A 85 21.00 7.47 -9.62
CA GLU A 85 21.52 6.12 -9.68
C GLU A 85 21.05 5.30 -8.47
N LEU A 86 21.15 5.86 -7.26
CA LEU A 86 20.71 5.20 -6.03
C LEU A 86 19.17 5.04 -5.98
N VAL A 87 18.45 6.01 -6.54
CA VAL A 87 16.99 5.92 -6.65
C VAL A 87 16.60 4.78 -7.59
N LYS A 88 17.25 4.63 -8.74
CA LYS A 88 17.03 3.52 -9.69
C LYS A 88 17.37 2.16 -9.08
N GLU A 89 18.55 2.03 -8.46
CA GLU A 89 18.96 0.80 -7.77
C GLU A 89 17.92 0.39 -6.71
N ARG A 90 17.41 1.37 -5.95
CA ARG A 90 16.40 1.09 -4.94
C ARG A 90 15.03 0.76 -5.54
N GLN A 91 14.65 1.34 -6.68
CA GLN A 91 13.45 0.94 -7.41
C GLN A 91 13.54 -0.50 -7.89
N GLU A 92 14.67 -0.90 -8.47
CA GLU A 92 14.92 -2.27 -8.93
C GLU A 92 14.90 -3.23 -7.73
N MET A 93 15.63 -2.92 -6.67
CA MET A 93 15.63 -3.71 -5.45
C MET A 93 14.23 -3.85 -4.85
N LEU A 94 13.41 -2.81 -4.88
CA LEU A 94 12.02 -2.86 -4.43
C LEU A 94 11.16 -3.75 -5.34
N ALA A 95 11.22 -3.54 -6.65
CA ALA A 95 10.47 -4.33 -7.62
C ALA A 95 10.80 -5.83 -7.49
N THR A 96 12.08 -6.16 -7.43
CA THR A 96 12.59 -7.53 -7.22
C THR A 96 12.08 -8.11 -5.91
N ASN A 97 12.29 -7.43 -4.78
CA ASN A 97 11.89 -7.95 -3.46
C ASN A 97 10.37 -8.07 -3.27
N THR A 98 9.56 -7.38 -4.08
CA THR A 98 8.10 -7.54 -4.03
C THR A 98 7.60 -8.76 -4.80
N ARG A 99 8.38 -9.25 -5.78
CA ARG A 99 8.11 -10.47 -6.57
C ARG A 99 8.75 -11.70 -5.93
N LEU A 100 10.05 -11.63 -5.67
CA LEU A 100 10.83 -12.69 -5.04
C LEU A 100 11.86 -12.07 -4.10
N ARG A 101 11.75 -12.36 -2.80
CA ARG A 101 12.63 -11.78 -1.78
C ARG A 101 14.06 -12.30 -1.98
N TYR A 102 15.03 -11.38 -2.02
CA TYR A 102 16.45 -11.68 -2.26
C TYR A 102 16.77 -12.31 -3.63
N GLY A 103 15.84 -12.27 -4.59
CA GLY A 103 16.14 -12.70 -5.95
C GLY A 103 17.09 -11.74 -6.67
N ASP A 104 17.74 -12.23 -7.72
CA ASP A 104 18.53 -11.40 -8.60
C ASP A 104 17.62 -10.47 -9.43
N PRO A 105 17.89 -9.15 -9.53
CA PRO A 105 17.04 -8.24 -10.28
C PRO A 105 16.91 -8.58 -11.75
N GLU A 106 17.96 -9.03 -12.43
CA GLU A 106 17.90 -9.33 -13.87
C GLU A 106 16.99 -10.53 -14.13
N GLU A 107 17.14 -11.59 -13.33
CA GLU A 107 16.30 -12.79 -13.44
C GLU A 107 14.82 -12.51 -13.09
N VAL A 108 14.57 -11.80 -11.99
CA VAL A 108 13.20 -11.58 -11.46
C VAL A 108 12.45 -10.52 -12.27
N LEU A 109 13.14 -9.50 -12.78
CA LEU A 109 12.50 -8.46 -13.59
C LEU A 109 12.33 -8.87 -15.04
N GLY A 110 13.24 -9.70 -15.57
CA GLY A 110 13.23 -10.19 -16.95
C GLY A 110 12.36 -11.43 -17.20
N SER A 111 11.86 -12.11 -16.16
CA SER A 111 11.10 -13.37 -16.30
C SER A 111 9.81 -13.42 -15.47
N TRP A 112 9.01 -14.47 -15.69
CA TRP A 112 7.83 -14.82 -14.88
C TRP A 112 8.09 -15.98 -13.91
N ASN A 113 9.34 -16.44 -13.77
CA ASN A 113 9.70 -17.59 -12.93
C ASN A 113 9.37 -17.37 -11.45
N TRP A 114 9.28 -16.10 -11.01
CA TRP A 114 8.89 -15.72 -9.66
C TRP A 114 7.41 -15.98 -9.35
N LEU A 115 6.53 -16.15 -10.36
CA LEU A 115 5.07 -16.17 -10.15
C LEU A 115 4.61 -17.36 -9.28
N ILE A 116 5.11 -18.56 -9.55
CA ILE A 116 4.77 -19.78 -8.80
C ILE A 116 5.25 -19.68 -7.34
N PRO A 117 6.55 -19.44 -7.05
CA PRO A 117 7.02 -19.33 -5.66
C PRO A 117 6.35 -18.15 -4.93
N TRP A 118 6.10 -17.04 -5.63
CA TRP A 118 5.31 -15.94 -5.10
C TRP A 118 3.92 -16.41 -4.68
N PHE A 119 3.17 -17.08 -5.54
CA PHE A 119 1.82 -17.55 -5.22
C PHE A 119 1.83 -18.54 -4.05
N GLN A 120 2.76 -19.50 -4.06
CA GLN A 120 2.93 -20.48 -2.98
C GLN A 120 3.27 -19.83 -1.62
N SER A 121 4.06 -18.75 -1.62
CA SER A 121 4.38 -18.02 -0.39
C SER A 121 3.20 -17.19 0.13
N ASN A 122 2.37 -16.65 -0.76
CA ASN A 122 1.28 -15.75 -0.40
C ASN A 122 -0.03 -16.48 -0.09
N VAL A 123 -0.32 -17.63 -0.70
CA VAL A 123 -1.50 -18.44 -0.38
C VAL A 123 -1.48 -18.97 1.06
N LYS A 124 -0.29 -19.06 1.66
CA LYS A 124 -0.11 -19.41 3.09
C LYS A 124 -0.50 -18.25 4.02
N GLN A 125 -0.56 -17.01 3.51
CA GLN A 125 -1.00 -15.84 4.27
C GLN A 125 -2.52 -15.78 4.30
N LEU A 126 -3.12 -16.60 5.16
CA LEU A 126 -4.57 -16.80 5.19
C LEU A 126 -5.35 -15.48 5.32
N PHE A 127 -5.05 -14.68 6.34
CA PHE A 127 -5.82 -13.48 6.66
C PHE A 127 -5.73 -12.34 5.61
N PRO A 128 -4.53 -11.88 5.20
CA PRO A 128 -4.44 -10.74 4.30
C PRO A 128 -4.67 -11.08 2.83
N PHE A 129 -4.66 -12.37 2.43
CA PHE A 129 -4.75 -12.79 1.03
C PHE A 129 -5.83 -13.85 0.78
N THR A 130 -5.69 -15.05 1.34
CA THR A 130 -6.51 -16.21 0.97
C THR A 130 -7.98 -16.06 1.37
N VAL A 131 -8.24 -15.58 2.60
CA VAL A 131 -9.60 -15.37 3.12
C VAL A 131 -10.38 -14.32 2.30
N PRO A 132 -9.88 -13.09 2.06
CA PRO A 132 -10.65 -12.11 1.29
C PRO A 132 -10.85 -12.53 -0.17
N ILE A 133 -9.89 -13.22 -0.79
CA ILE A 133 -10.08 -13.77 -2.15
C ILE A 133 -11.14 -14.88 -2.16
N GLY A 134 -11.04 -15.85 -1.24
CA GLY A 134 -12.02 -16.92 -1.11
C GLY A 134 -13.42 -16.38 -0.84
N LEU A 135 -13.55 -15.40 0.05
CA LEU A 135 -14.80 -14.72 0.35
C LEU A 135 -15.36 -14.00 -0.89
N THR A 136 -14.51 -13.30 -1.65
CA THR A 136 -14.90 -12.63 -2.90
C THR A 136 -15.44 -13.65 -3.91
N ILE A 137 -14.78 -14.80 -4.09
CA ILE A 137 -15.20 -15.85 -5.03
C ILE A 137 -16.54 -16.47 -4.60
N VAL A 138 -16.68 -16.84 -3.31
CA VAL A 138 -17.92 -17.41 -2.77
C VAL A 138 -19.07 -16.41 -2.90
N MET A 139 -18.84 -15.14 -2.57
CA MET A 139 -19.88 -14.10 -2.67
C MET A 139 -20.22 -13.76 -4.11
N LEU A 140 -19.26 -13.80 -5.04
CA LEU A 140 -19.53 -13.68 -6.48
C LEU A 140 -20.43 -14.83 -6.96
N PHE A 141 -20.15 -16.07 -6.55
CA PHE A 141 -20.99 -17.22 -6.87
C PHE A 141 -22.41 -17.06 -6.32
N LEU A 142 -22.55 -16.68 -5.04
CA LEU A 142 -23.86 -16.42 -4.43
C LEU A 142 -24.60 -15.26 -5.12
N TYR A 143 -23.89 -14.20 -5.50
CA TYR A 143 -24.46 -13.09 -6.26
C TYR A 143 -25.04 -13.59 -7.59
N LEU A 144 -24.28 -14.37 -8.36
CA LEU A 144 -24.73 -14.93 -9.64
C LEU A 144 -25.95 -15.85 -9.46
N LEU A 145 -25.98 -16.70 -8.43
CA LEU A 145 -27.14 -17.53 -8.10
C LEU A 145 -28.38 -16.70 -7.73
N GLY A 146 -28.22 -15.66 -6.92
CA GLY A 146 -29.30 -14.74 -6.56
C GLY A 146 -29.86 -14.02 -7.79
N GLN A 147 -28.98 -13.65 -8.73
CA GLN A 147 -29.37 -13.04 -10.00
C GLN A 147 -30.15 -14.01 -10.91
N LEU A 148 -29.79 -15.30 -10.94
CA LEU A 148 -30.55 -16.30 -11.70
C LEU A 148 -31.98 -16.48 -11.17
N ARG A 149 -32.18 -16.27 -9.86
CA ARG A 149 -33.50 -16.41 -9.20
C ARG A 149 -34.34 -15.14 -9.27
N SER A 150 -33.71 -13.97 -9.18
CA SER A 150 -34.41 -12.69 -9.23
C SER A 150 -35.02 -12.45 -10.62
N ARG A 151 -36.27 -11.99 -10.67
CA ARG A 151 -36.93 -11.49 -11.90
C ARG A 151 -36.68 -10.00 -12.16
N ASN A 152 -35.88 -9.33 -11.32
CA ASN A 152 -35.63 -7.89 -11.47
C ASN A 152 -35.01 -7.55 -12.83
N ASP A 153 -35.26 -6.32 -13.26
CA ASP A 153 -34.81 -5.77 -14.52
C ASP A 153 -33.30 -5.99 -14.74
N LYS A 154 -32.92 -6.40 -15.95
CA LYS A 154 -31.53 -6.76 -16.29
C LYS A 154 -30.58 -5.57 -16.15
N GLN A 155 -31.10 -4.34 -16.26
CA GLN A 155 -30.30 -3.13 -16.30
C GLN A 155 -29.65 -2.78 -14.95
N ASP A 156 -30.35 -2.97 -13.83
CA ASP A 156 -29.81 -2.71 -12.48
C ASP A 156 -28.73 -3.73 -12.07
N ARG A 157 -28.76 -4.94 -12.64
CA ARG A 157 -27.81 -6.03 -12.34
C ARG A 157 -26.38 -5.70 -12.77
N LEU A 158 -26.24 -5.03 -13.91
CA LEU A 158 -24.92 -4.72 -14.47
C LEU A 158 -24.28 -3.53 -13.75
N ILE A 159 -25.08 -2.56 -13.29
CA ILE A 159 -24.58 -1.36 -12.62
C ILE A 159 -23.87 -1.72 -11.31
N GLY A 160 -24.38 -2.71 -10.56
CA GLY A 160 -23.73 -3.18 -9.33
C GLY A 160 -22.31 -3.70 -9.56
N LEU A 161 -22.10 -4.44 -10.65
CA LEU A 161 -20.78 -4.99 -11.00
C LEU A 161 -19.77 -3.92 -11.44
N TRP A 162 -20.23 -2.77 -11.93
CA TRP A 162 -19.32 -1.69 -12.35
C TRP A 162 -18.52 -1.11 -11.19
N VAL A 163 -19.03 -1.21 -9.96
CA VAL A 163 -18.32 -0.80 -8.74
C VAL A 163 -17.03 -1.61 -8.52
N LEU A 164 -16.93 -2.81 -9.09
CA LEU A 164 -15.72 -3.63 -9.02
C LEU A 164 -14.61 -3.16 -9.96
N ILE A 165 -14.94 -2.50 -11.06
CA ILE A 165 -13.96 -2.12 -12.10
C ILE A 165 -12.76 -1.36 -11.50
N PRO A 166 -12.93 -0.29 -10.70
CA PRO A 166 -11.78 0.41 -10.11
C PRO A 166 -10.95 -0.48 -9.17
N MET A 167 -11.58 -1.44 -8.48
CA MET A 167 -10.88 -2.38 -7.60
C MET A 167 -10.08 -3.41 -8.40
N LEU A 168 -10.67 -3.96 -9.46
CA LEU A 168 -10.00 -4.91 -10.35
C LEU A 168 -8.82 -4.25 -11.08
N LEU A 169 -8.98 -3.01 -11.55
CA LEU A 169 -7.89 -2.22 -12.13
C LEU A 169 -6.76 -1.99 -11.12
N MET A 170 -7.12 -1.67 -9.86
CA MET A 170 -6.14 -1.49 -8.79
C MET A 170 -5.38 -2.79 -8.48
N VAL A 171 -6.07 -3.94 -8.41
CA VAL A 171 -5.44 -5.26 -8.22
C VAL A 171 -4.53 -5.59 -9.38
N LEU A 172 -4.96 -5.35 -10.63
CA LEU A 172 -4.14 -5.58 -11.82
C LEU A 172 -2.86 -4.73 -11.79
N ILE A 173 -2.99 -3.43 -11.52
CA ILE A 173 -1.85 -2.52 -11.49
C ILE A 173 -0.91 -2.83 -10.32
N TRP A 174 -1.45 -3.16 -9.15
CA TRP A 174 -0.66 -3.63 -8.02
C TRP A 174 0.14 -4.89 -8.37
N PHE A 175 -0.50 -5.87 -9.02
CA PHE A 175 0.13 -7.13 -9.38
C PHE A 175 1.29 -6.93 -10.38
N LEU A 176 1.10 -6.05 -11.36
CA LEU A 176 2.14 -5.74 -12.36
C LEU A 176 3.27 -4.88 -11.79
N SER A 177 2.97 -3.96 -10.88
CA SER A 177 3.96 -3.02 -10.33
C SER A 177 4.77 -3.61 -9.18
N ALA A 178 4.11 -4.06 -8.11
CA ALA A 178 4.76 -4.44 -6.86
C ALA A 178 3.87 -5.43 -6.08
N PRO A 179 3.86 -6.73 -6.44
CA PRO A 179 2.89 -7.72 -5.96
C PRO A 179 3.11 -8.16 -4.49
N ASN A 180 3.44 -7.26 -3.57
CA ASN A 180 3.53 -7.59 -2.15
C ASN A 180 2.16 -7.41 -1.46
N ILE A 181 1.66 -8.46 -0.82
CA ILE A 181 0.32 -8.53 -0.21
C ILE A 181 0.05 -7.40 0.77
N LYS A 182 1.08 -6.95 1.50
CA LYS A 182 0.95 -5.85 2.47
C LYS A 182 0.46 -4.54 1.86
N TYR A 183 0.58 -4.38 0.53
CA TYR A 183 0.14 -3.18 -0.19
C TYR A 183 -1.29 -3.28 -0.74
N ILE A 184 -1.85 -4.49 -0.89
CA ILE A 184 -3.19 -4.71 -1.48
C ILE A 184 -4.21 -5.26 -0.47
N GLN A 185 -3.77 -5.74 0.70
CA GLN A 185 -4.64 -6.44 1.66
C GLN A 185 -5.96 -5.70 1.93
N TYR A 186 -5.94 -4.38 2.10
CA TYR A 186 -7.14 -3.58 2.35
C TYR A 186 -8.10 -3.55 1.15
N VAL A 187 -7.56 -3.54 -0.07
CA VAL A 187 -8.34 -3.54 -1.31
C VAL A 187 -9.03 -4.88 -1.49
N LEU A 188 -8.33 -5.98 -1.19
CA LEU A 188 -8.92 -7.33 -1.22
C LEU A 188 -10.09 -7.43 -0.23
N TRP A 189 -9.93 -6.88 0.97
CA TRP A 189 -11.00 -6.83 1.96
C TRP A 189 -12.17 -5.94 1.53
N ILE A 190 -11.90 -4.74 1.01
CA ILE A 190 -12.93 -3.85 0.47
C ILE A 190 -13.70 -4.53 -0.67
N GLN A 191 -12.99 -5.21 -1.58
CA GLN A 191 -13.60 -5.98 -2.67
C GLN A 191 -14.51 -7.09 -2.13
N ALA A 192 -14.06 -7.83 -1.12
CA ALA A 192 -14.85 -8.87 -0.47
C ALA A 192 -16.10 -8.29 0.23
N SER A 193 -15.98 -7.12 0.89
CA SER A 193 -17.10 -6.42 1.51
C SER A 193 -18.12 -5.94 0.48
N VAL A 194 -17.68 -5.33 -0.62
CA VAL A 194 -18.58 -4.90 -1.70
C VAL A 194 -19.26 -6.10 -2.34
N MET A 195 -18.57 -7.23 -2.54
CA MET A 195 -19.21 -8.47 -3.04
C MET A 195 -20.21 -9.05 -2.08
N THR A 196 -19.92 -9.05 -0.79
CA THR A 196 -20.90 -9.45 0.23
C THR A 196 -22.15 -8.56 0.15
N MET A 197 -21.98 -7.24 0.04
CA MET A 197 -23.09 -6.31 -0.10
C MET A 197 -23.91 -6.56 -1.38
N LEU A 198 -23.27 -6.73 -2.54
CA LEU A 198 -23.97 -7.04 -3.79
C LEU A 198 -24.72 -8.38 -3.71
N ALA A 199 -24.10 -9.41 -3.12
CA ALA A 199 -24.75 -10.69 -2.90
C ALA A 199 -26.00 -10.51 -2.03
N MET A 200 -25.90 -9.83 -0.88
CA MET A 200 -27.05 -9.57 -0.02
C MET A 200 -28.19 -8.82 -0.74
N LEU A 201 -27.84 -7.86 -1.60
CA LEU A 201 -28.82 -7.14 -2.42
C LEU A 201 -29.49 -8.05 -3.46
N ALA A 202 -28.74 -8.95 -4.11
CA ALA A 202 -29.30 -9.92 -5.05
C ALA A 202 -30.31 -10.88 -4.39
N TRP A 203 -30.13 -11.14 -3.09
CA TRP A 203 -31.01 -11.96 -2.28
C TRP A 203 -32.03 -11.14 -1.47
N TYR A 204 -32.32 -9.89 -1.85
CA TYR A 204 -33.30 -9.03 -1.18
C TYR A 204 -34.75 -9.56 -1.24
N GLN A 205 -35.03 -10.66 -1.91
CA GLN A 205 -36.35 -11.31 -1.86
C GLN A 205 -36.46 -12.37 -0.76
N ILE A 206 -35.34 -12.82 -0.17
CA ILE A 206 -35.35 -13.76 0.95
C ILE A 206 -35.90 -13.07 2.20
N ALA A 207 -36.69 -13.77 3.02
CA ALA A 207 -37.21 -13.25 4.28
C ALA A 207 -36.08 -12.70 5.18
N TRP A 208 -36.32 -11.54 5.78
CA TRP A 208 -35.36 -10.78 6.59
C TRP A 208 -34.67 -11.62 7.69
N GLN A 209 -35.37 -12.57 8.31
CA GLN A 209 -34.83 -13.45 9.35
C GLN A 209 -33.62 -14.26 8.87
N TRP A 210 -33.67 -14.83 7.67
CA TRP A 210 -32.55 -15.60 7.11
C TRP A 210 -31.34 -14.73 6.79
N ARG A 211 -31.56 -13.44 6.47
CA ARG A 211 -30.46 -12.50 6.27
C ARG A 211 -29.78 -12.15 7.58
N ILE A 212 -30.57 -11.95 8.64
CA ILE A 212 -30.04 -11.76 9.99
C ILE A 212 -29.18 -12.97 10.37
N TYR A 213 -29.69 -14.19 10.20
CA TYR A 213 -28.92 -15.40 10.51
C TYR A 213 -27.65 -15.53 9.67
N ALA A 214 -27.69 -15.16 8.38
CA ALA A 214 -26.50 -15.15 7.55
C ALA A 214 -25.47 -14.11 8.03
N VAL A 215 -25.89 -12.89 8.36
CA VAL A 215 -25.01 -11.83 8.89
C VAL A 215 -24.38 -12.27 10.21
N PHE A 216 -25.19 -12.72 11.19
CA PHE A 216 -24.68 -13.18 12.47
C PHE A 216 -23.85 -14.46 12.35
N GLY A 217 -24.17 -15.36 11.41
CA GLY A 217 -23.38 -16.53 11.10
C GLY A 217 -21.99 -16.16 10.57
N VAL A 218 -21.90 -15.22 9.62
CA VAL A 218 -20.63 -14.70 9.11
C VAL A 218 -19.85 -13.98 10.22
N MET A 219 -20.52 -13.16 11.03
CA MET A 219 -19.87 -12.48 12.16
C MET A 219 -19.36 -13.48 13.21
N GLY A 220 -20.13 -14.50 13.53
CA GLY A 220 -19.75 -15.58 14.44
C GLY A 220 -18.56 -16.38 13.91
N LEU A 221 -18.56 -16.75 12.63
CA LEU A 221 -17.41 -17.38 11.98
C LEU A 221 -16.18 -16.48 12.00
N GLY A 222 -16.35 -15.17 11.78
CA GLY A 222 -15.28 -14.19 11.89
C GLY A 222 -14.68 -14.12 13.30
N LEU A 223 -15.52 -14.09 14.33
CA LEU A 223 -15.09 -14.09 15.73
C LEU A 223 -14.38 -15.41 16.10
N LEU A 224 -14.92 -16.55 15.66
CA LEU A 224 -14.28 -17.86 15.86
C LEU A 224 -12.92 -17.94 15.16
N TYR A 225 -12.80 -17.39 13.96
CA TYR A 225 -11.54 -17.34 13.23
C TYR A 225 -10.53 -16.41 13.90
N VAL A 226 -10.95 -15.23 14.37
CA VAL A 226 -10.08 -14.33 15.15
C VAL A 226 -9.64 -15.01 16.45
N GLY A 227 -10.55 -15.68 17.16
CA GLY A 227 -10.21 -16.48 18.33
C GLY A 227 -9.19 -17.58 18.01
N TYR A 228 -9.40 -18.31 16.91
CA TYR A 228 -8.43 -19.29 16.40
C TYR A 228 -7.08 -18.65 16.10
N LEU A 229 -7.02 -17.49 15.44
CA LEU A 229 -5.76 -16.80 15.15
C LEU A 229 -5.02 -16.39 16.42
N ILE A 230 -5.72 -15.83 17.42
CA ILE A 230 -5.14 -15.45 18.70
C ILE A 230 -4.54 -16.69 19.40
N LEU A 231 -5.30 -17.79 19.44
CA LEU A 231 -4.88 -19.03 20.11
C LEU A 231 -3.76 -19.76 19.35
N SER A 232 -3.86 -19.86 18.02
CA SER A 232 -2.94 -20.64 17.18
C SER A 232 -1.65 -19.92 16.86
N LEU A 233 -1.69 -18.60 16.63
CA LEU A 233 -0.49 -17.82 16.32
C LEU A 233 0.24 -17.34 17.56
N GLN A 234 -0.30 -17.64 18.76
CA GLN A 234 0.13 -17.02 20.02
C GLN A 234 0.28 -15.50 19.87
N ALA A 235 -0.57 -14.91 19.02
CA ALA A 235 -0.60 -13.49 18.74
C ALA A 235 -1.34 -12.77 19.89
N TYR A 236 -0.93 -13.09 21.11
CA TYR A 236 -1.27 -12.28 22.26
C TYR A 236 -0.75 -10.88 21.96
N PRO A 237 -1.55 -9.83 22.22
CA PRO A 237 -0.97 -8.50 22.29
C PRO A 237 0.21 -8.61 23.23
N LEU A 238 1.42 -8.36 22.72
CA LEU A 238 2.61 -8.32 23.56
C LEU A 238 2.23 -7.42 24.73
N PRO A 239 2.45 -7.86 25.99
CA PRO A 239 2.19 -6.99 27.11
C PRO A 239 2.92 -5.67 26.88
N PRO A 240 2.46 -4.57 27.47
CA PRO A 240 3.23 -3.34 27.34
C PRO A 240 4.65 -3.61 27.86
N GLY A 241 5.64 -2.91 27.29
CA GLY A 241 7.02 -3.04 27.73
C GLY A 241 7.19 -2.61 29.19
N PRO A 242 8.42 -2.68 29.73
CA PRO A 242 8.72 -2.12 31.05
C PRO A 242 8.12 -0.72 31.21
N ASP A 243 7.54 -0.43 32.39
CA ASP A 243 6.88 0.85 32.73
C ASP A 243 5.68 1.23 31.85
N ASN A 244 4.94 0.25 31.35
CA ASN A 244 3.87 0.42 30.36
C ASN A 244 4.35 1.06 29.03
N GLY A 245 5.65 1.00 28.76
CA GLY A 245 6.30 1.65 27.62
C GLY A 245 6.54 0.74 26.43
N PHE A 246 7.45 1.16 25.54
CA PHE A 246 7.95 0.32 24.45
C PHE A 246 9.03 -0.63 24.97
N TYR A 247 9.13 -1.82 24.39
CA TYR A 247 10.25 -2.71 24.64
C TYR A 247 11.57 -2.04 24.28
N VAL A 248 12.55 -2.16 25.19
CA VAL A 248 13.92 -1.71 24.93
C VAL A 248 14.46 -2.51 23.74
N ARG A 249 14.87 -1.80 22.69
CA ARG A 249 15.51 -2.44 21.54
C ARG A 249 16.96 -2.78 21.89
N PRO A 250 17.48 -3.94 21.48
CA PRO A 250 18.87 -4.27 21.72
C PRO A 250 19.77 -3.26 21.02
N MET A 251 20.93 -2.98 21.62
CA MET A 251 22.00 -2.20 20.98
C MET A 251 22.86 -3.21 20.21
N PRO A 252 22.79 -3.23 18.87
CA PRO A 252 23.60 -4.16 18.09
C PRO A 252 25.07 -3.69 18.11
N PRO A 253 26.04 -4.57 17.78
CA PRO A 253 27.42 -4.15 17.63
C PRO A 253 27.55 -3.01 16.61
N ILE A 254 28.31 -1.98 16.98
CA ILE A 254 28.45 -0.74 16.21
C ILE A 254 29.78 -0.74 15.49
N LYS A 255 29.74 -0.35 14.21
CA LYS A 255 30.91 0.02 13.42
C LYS A 255 30.85 1.51 13.09
N VAL A 256 31.91 2.24 13.41
CA VAL A 256 32.08 3.64 13.00
C VAL A 256 32.66 3.66 11.58
N MET A 257 32.02 4.41 10.69
CA MET A 257 32.51 4.69 9.35
C MET A 257 32.86 6.18 9.28
N ILE A 258 34.07 6.48 8.83
CA ILE A 258 34.49 7.84 8.50
C ILE A 258 34.15 8.09 7.03
N THR A 259 33.43 9.17 6.73
CA THR A 259 33.11 9.59 5.36
C THR A 259 34.30 10.26 4.69
N GLN A 260 34.21 10.51 3.39
CA GLN A 260 35.19 11.30 2.64
C GLN A 260 35.29 12.75 3.14
N SER A 261 34.22 13.30 3.72
CA SER A 261 34.22 14.62 4.38
C SER A 261 34.83 14.61 5.79
N GLY A 262 35.19 13.43 6.32
CA GLY A 262 35.70 13.28 7.68
C GLY A 262 34.61 13.12 8.75
N ASP A 263 33.35 12.94 8.35
CA ASP A 263 32.23 12.80 9.28
C ASP A 263 32.12 11.38 9.83
N GLU A 264 31.83 11.25 11.12
CA GLU A 264 31.57 9.95 11.77
C GLU A 264 30.12 9.53 11.58
N ILE A 265 29.92 8.34 11.02
CA ILE A 265 28.60 7.72 10.87
C ILE A 265 28.60 6.34 11.51
N HIS A 266 27.64 6.09 12.40
CA HIS A 266 27.48 4.79 13.02
C HIS A 266 26.69 3.85 12.11
N THR A 267 27.15 2.60 12.03
CA THR A 267 26.50 1.55 11.24
C THR A 267 26.35 0.30 12.10
N PRO A 268 25.21 -0.40 12.04
CA PRO A 268 25.09 -1.68 12.72
C PRO A 268 25.94 -2.73 12.00
N ASP A 269 26.39 -3.73 12.74
CA ASP A 269 27.08 -4.89 12.15
C ASP A 269 26.22 -5.61 11.09
N SER A 270 26.90 -6.21 10.12
CA SER A 270 26.38 -6.73 8.85
C SER A 270 25.17 -7.67 8.96
N HIS A 271 25.02 -8.36 10.08
CA HIS A 271 23.92 -9.28 10.33
C HIS A 271 22.61 -8.57 10.72
N ILE A 272 22.67 -7.35 11.28
CA ILE A 272 21.50 -6.61 11.76
C ILE A 272 21.43 -5.27 11.04
N ARG A 273 20.50 -5.10 10.09
CA ARG A 273 20.36 -3.86 9.32
C ARG A 273 19.48 -2.79 10.00
N GLN A 274 19.47 -2.72 11.32
CA GLN A 274 18.57 -1.83 12.08
C GLN A 274 19.37 -0.95 13.03
N CYS A 275 19.16 0.37 12.95
CA CYS A 275 19.86 1.33 13.80
C CYS A 275 19.40 1.30 15.26
N TRP A 276 18.13 1.02 15.56
CA TRP A 276 17.60 0.92 16.92
C TRP A 276 18.11 2.02 17.87
N ASN A 277 18.90 1.65 18.88
CA ASN A 277 19.45 2.52 19.92
C ASN A 277 20.91 2.92 19.65
N ILE A 278 21.41 2.72 18.42
CA ILE A 278 22.73 3.21 18.00
C ILE A 278 22.71 4.75 18.05
N PRO A 279 23.77 5.40 18.56
CA PRO A 279 23.82 6.86 18.61
C PRO A 279 23.69 7.47 17.20
N LEU A 280 23.02 8.61 17.10
CA LEU A 280 22.88 9.32 15.84
C LEU A 280 24.18 10.06 15.48
N PRO A 281 24.54 10.17 14.19
CA PRO A 281 23.82 9.62 13.04
C PRO A 281 24.06 8.13 12.82
N CYS A 282 23.02 7.42 12.39
CA CYS A 282 23.12 6.01 12.02
C CYS A 282 22.48 5.70 10.67
N THR A 283 23.11 4.83 9.88
CA THR A 283 22.53 4.27 8.64
C THR A 283 22.76 2.75 8.55
N PRO A 284 21.75 1.97 8.11
CA PRO A 284 21.94 0.56 7.80
C PRO A 284 22.61 0.31 6.44
N VAL A 285 22.75 1.37 5.62
CA VAL A 285 23.39 1.32 4.30
C VAL A 285 24.50 2.38 4.30
N PRO A 286 25.71 2.04 4.78
CA PRO A 286 26.83 2.98 4.81
C PRO A 286 27.19 3.46 3.41
N HIS A 287 27.47 4.76 3.27
CA HIS A 287 28.05 5.31 2.07
C HIS A 287 29.11 6.36 2.42
N THR A 288 30.32 6.17 1.90
CA THR A 288 31.47 7.07 2.14
C THR A 288 31.28 8.49 1.59
N ARG A 289 30.34 8.71 0.66
CA ARG A 289 30.03 10.01 0.03
C ARG A 289 29.03 10.85 0.83
N ILE A 290 28.53 10.35 1.96
CA ILE A 290 27.62 11.13 2.81
C ILE A 290 28.42 12.27 3.46
N PHE A 291 27.81 13.45 3.54
CA PHE A 291 28.40 14.61 4.22
C PHE A 291 27.35 15.37 5.02
N TYR A 292 27.75 16.04 6.11
CA TYR A 292 26.90 17.02 6.79
C TYR A 292 26.75 18.28 5.95
N ARG A 293 25.51 18.76 5.76
CA ARG A 293 25.26 19.99 5.01
C ARG A 293 25.87 21.22 5.68
N VAL A 294 25.93 21.21 7.02
CA VAL A 294 26.68 22.16 7.84
C VAL A 294 27.67 21.34 8.67
N PRO A 295 28.99 21.57 8.53
CA PRO A 295 30.01 20.78 9.23
C PRO A 295 29.74 20.69 10.73
N GLY A 296 29.68 19.46 11.25
CA GLY A 296 29.44 19.18 12.67
C GLY A 296 28.01 19.38 13.18
N ASP A 297 27.05 19.79 12.35
CA ASP A 297 25.66 20.02 12.77
C ASP A 297 24.65 19.13 12.02
N ILE A 298 24.27 18.03 12.68
CA ILE A 298 23.30 17.05 12.16
C ILE A 298 21.90 17.64 11.91
N ARG A 299 21.56 18.80 12.50
CA ARG A 299 20.22 19.39 12.40
C ARG A 299 19.93 19.91 10.99
N HIS A 300 20.98 20.21 10.21
CA HIS A 300 20.85 20.71 8.84
C HIS A 300 20.68 19.57 7.82
N GLY A 301 20.75 18.31 8.27
CA GLY A 301 20.59 17.14 7.42
C GLY A 301 21.88 16.73 6.70
N PHE A 302 21.71 15.83 5.73
CA PHE A 302 22.79 15.13 5.05
C PHE A 302 22.67 15.35 3.54
N GLY A 303 23.81 15.42 2.87
CA GLY A 303 23.91 15.36 1.41
C GLY A 303 24.68 14.12 0.97
N LEU A 304 24.73 13.89 -0.34
CA LEU A 304 25.53 12.84 -0.94
C LEU A 304 26.35 13.44 -2.09
N SER A 305 27.68 13.40 -1.97
CA SER A 305 28.55 13.93 -3.01
C SER A 305 28.32 13.18 -4.33
N PRO A 306 28.39 13.84 -5.50
CA PRO A 306 28.38 13.16 -6.79
C PRO A 306 29.43 12.05 -6.84
N LYS A 307 29.20 11.01 -7.64
CA LYS A 307 30.23 9.99 -7.83
C LYS A 307 31.35 10.68 -8.60
N ASP A 308 32.58 10.63 -8.09
CA ASP A 308 33.74 11.12 -8.84
C ASP A 308 33.68 10.46 -10.22
N THR A 309 33.53 11.28 -11.25
CA THR A 309 33.56 10.84 -12.64
C THR A 309 35.01 10.60 -12.96
N GLN A 310 35.53 9.44 -12.53
CA GLN A 310 36.81 8.92 -13.01
C GLN A 310 36.69 8.54 -14.47
#